data_AF-A0A3D4GWH0-F1
#
_entry.id   AF-A0A3D4GWH0-F1
#
_cell.length_a   1.000
_cell.length_b   1.000
_cell.length_c   1.000
_cell.angle_alpha   90.00
_cell.angle_beta   90.00
_cell.angle_gamma   90.00
#
_symmetry.space_group_name_H-M   'P 1'
#
loop_
_entity.id
_entity.type
_entity.pdbx_description
1 polymer ?
#
loop_
_entity_poly.entity_id
_entity_poly.type
_entity_poly.pdbx_seq_one_letter_code
_entity_poly.pdbx_strand_id
1 'polypeptide(L)'
;MRPPARRRNKRPQASHPAHLAAVAGLGCIICGRPAECHHVRQMSGMGLRPSDLDAIPLCPDHHRTGGYGTAVHAGRRAFARNFGSESDLLNQTRQRLIGDG
;
A
#
# COMPACT_ATOMS: atom_id res chain seq x y z
N MET A 1 -2.68 -42.56 11.99
CA MET A 1 -2.52 -41.65 10.83
C MET A 1 -3.47 -40.47 11.00
N ARG A 2 -3.00 -39.21 11.03
CA ARG A 2 -3.88 -38.03 11.08
C ARG A 2 -4.35 -37.71 9.66
N PRO A 3 -5.65 -37.47 9.40
CA PRO A 3 -6.11 -37.10 8.07
C PRO A 3 -5.48 -35.75 7.65
N PRO A 4 -5.16 -35.55 6.35
CA PRO A 4 -4.64 -34.28 5.87
C PRO A 4 -5.67 -33.18 6.10
N ALA A 5 -5.22 -32.04 6.64
CA ALA A 5 -6.06 -30.88 6.87
C ALA A 5 -6.73 -30.45 5.55
N ARG A 6 -8.07 -30.35 5.56
CA ARG A 6 -8.86 -29.90 4.41
C ARG A 6 -8.42 -28.48 4.02
N ARG A 7 -7.92 -28.31 2.79
CA ARG A 7 -7.49 -27.00 2.26
C ARG A 7 -8.72 -26.08 2.18
N ARG A 8 -8.85 -25.13 3.12
CA ARG A 8 -9.90 -24.10 3.06
C ARG A 8 -9.67 -23.26 1.79
N ASN A 9 -10.63 -23.27 0.86
CA ASN A 9 -10.63 -22.33 -0.26
C ASN A 9 -10.73 -20.91 0.31
N LYS A 10 -9.62 -20.15 0.26
CA LYS A 10 -9.62 -18.73 0.59
C LYS A 10 -10.47 -18.02 -0.47
N ARG A 11 -11.62 -17.45 -0.09
CA ARG A 11 -12.39 -16.58 -1.00
C ARG A 11 -11.45 -15.46 -1.48
N PRO A 12 -11.40 -15.15 -2.78
CA PRO A 12 -10.64 -14.01 -3.26
C PRO A 12 -11.18 -12.75 -2.58
N GLN A 13 -10.29 -11.88 -2.10
CA GLN A 13 -10.68 -10.58 -1.59
C GLN A 13 -11.28 -9.75 -2.73
N ALA A 14 -12.31 -8.96 -2.42
CA ALA A 14 -12.97 -8.12 -3.41
C ALA A 14 -11.99 -7.06 -3.93
N SER A 15 -11.80 -7.00 -5.24
CA SER A 15 -11.05 -5.93 -5.86
C SER A 15 -11.86 -4.64 -5.82
N HIS A 16 -11.22 -3.51 -5.51
CA HIS A 16 -11.84 -2.20 -5.47
C HIS A 16 -11.17 -1.25 -6.48
N PRO A 17 -11.40 -1.44 -7.80
CA PRO A 17 -10.71 -0.66 -8.83
C PRO A 17 -11.01 0.83 -8.76
N ALA A 18 -12.23 1.23 -8.40
CA ALA A 18 -12.59 2.64 -8.22
C ALA A 18 -11.83 3.29 -7.05
N HIS A 19 -11.64 2.55 -5.95
CA HIS A 19 -10.86 3.05 -4.82
C HIS A 19 -9.38 3.22 -5.19
N LEU A 20 -8.78 2.22 -5.85
CA LEU A 20 -7.39 2.32 -6.31
C LEU A 20 -7.19 3.45 -7.32
N ALA A 21 -8.17 3.69 -8.20
CA ALA A 21 -8.14 4.83 -9.12
C ALA A 21 -8.19 6.17 -8.36
N ALA A 22 -9.06 6.31 -7.36
CA ALA A 22 -9.11 7.49 -6.50
C ALA A 22 -7.80 7.71 -5.74
N VAL A 23 -7.23 6.65 -5.15
CA VAL A 23 -5.92 6.69 -4.47
C VAL A 23 -4.84 7.16 -5.43
N ALA A 24 -4.70 6.55 -6.62
CA ALA A 24 -3.71 6.96 -7.62
C ALA A 24 -3.91 8.41 -8.09
N GLY A 25 -5.17 8.86 -8.17
CA GLY A 25 -5.54 10.22 -8.55
C GLY A 25 -5.06 11.32 -7.60
N LEU A 26 -4.80 10.99 -6.33
CA LEU A 26 -4.23 11.93 -5.35
C LEU A 26 -2.79 12.38 -5.71
N GLY A 27 -2.12 11.66 -6.61
CA GLY A 27 -0.69 11.82 -6.84
C GLY A 27 0.15 11.28 -5.68
N CYS A 28 1.47 11.24 -5.87
CA CYS A 28 2.38 10.66 -4.90
C CYS A 28 2.26 11.39 -3.56
N ILE A 29 1.98 10.66 -2.47
CA ILE A 29 1.79 11.26 -1.15
C ILE A 29 3.05 12.01 -0.65
N ILE A 30 4.23 11.69 -1.22
CA ILE A 30 5.50 12.33 -0.89
C ILE A 30 5.77 13.59 -1.73
N CYS A 31 5.51 13.54 -3.04
CA CYS A 31 5.97 14.60 -3.97
C CYS A 31 4.94 15.04 -5.02
N GLY A 32 3.70 14.55 -4.99
CA GLY A 32 2.61 14.95 -5.88
C GLY A 32 2.67 14.44 -7.32
N ARG A 33 3.78 13.82 -7.75
CA ARG A 33 3.93 13.26 -9.10
C ARG A 33 2.94 12.11 -9.38
N PRO A 34 2.66 11.76 -10.65
CA PRO A 34 1.79 10.64 -10.99
C PRO A 34 2.16 9.36 -10.23
N ALA A 35 1.14 8.73 -9.63
CA ALA A 35 1.33 7.67 -8.66
C ALA A 35 0.84 6.31 -9.16
N GLU A 36 1.54 5.28 -8.69
CA GLU A 36 1.12 3.89 -8.68
C GLU A 36 0.61 3.55 -7.26
N CYS A 37 -0.32 2.61 -7.14
CA CYS A 37 -0.79 2.15 -5.83
C CYS A 37 0.23 1.19 -5.20
N HIS A 38 0.64 1.50 -3.96
CA HIS A 38 1.43 0.61 -3.11
C HIS A 38 0.57 0.05 -1.99
N HIS A 39 0.40 -1.27 -1.93
CA HIS A 39 -0.34 -1.90 -0.84
C HIS A 39 0.50 -2.03 0.43
N VAL A 40 0.01 -1.46 1.53
CA VAL A 40 0.66 -1.47 2.83
C VAL A 40 0.64 -2.88 3.42
N ARG A 41 1.82 -3.47 3.59
CA ARG A 41 1.94 -4.86 4.08
C ARG A 41 1.84 -4.99 5.59
N GLN A 42 2.20 -3.96 6.36
CA GLN A 42 2.21 -4.04 7.82
C GLN A 42 0.82 -4.27 8.43
N MET A 43 -0.24 -3.91 7.70
CA MET A 43 -1.64 -4.08 8.11
C MET A 43 -2.17 -5.50 7.86
N SER A 44 -1.40 -6.36 7.18
CA SER A 44 -1.81 -7.71 6.80
C SER A 44 -1.02 -8.79 7.54
N GLY A 45 -1.73 -9.74 8.16
CA GLY A 45 -1.10 -10.90 8.80
C GLY A 45 -0.25 -11.75 7.84
N MET A 46 0.71 -12.49 8.39
CA MET A 46 1.61 -13.38 7.62
C MET A 46 0.81 -14.34 6.72
N GLY A 47 1.01 -14.26 5.40
CA GLY A 47 0.33 -15.09 4.41
C GLY A 47 -1.07 -14.60 3.98
N LEU A 48 -1.44 -13.38 4.35
CA LEU A 48 -2.60 -12.67 3.81
C LEU A 48 -2.18 -11.73 2.68
N ARG A 49 -3.05 -11.61 1.68
CA ARG A 49 -2.91 -10.59 0.65
C ARG A 49 -3.32 -9.24 1.25
N PRO A 50 -2.58 -8.15 0.98
CA PRO A 50 -3.01 -6.81 1.34
C PRO A 50 -4.38 -6.45 0.75
N SER A 51 -5.15 -5.65 1.49
CA SER A 51 -6.44 -5.12 1.04
C SER A 51 -6.22 -3.97 0.06
N ASP A 52 -7.04 -3.88 -0.99
CA ASP A 52 -7.05 -2.70 -1.89
C ASP A 52 -7.37 -1.40 -1.13
N LEU A 53 -8.03 -1.48 0.02
CA LEU A 53 -8.36 -0.35 0.90
C LEU A 53 -7.17 0.11 1.78
N ASP A 54 -6.08 -0.64 1.76
CA ASP A 54 -4.83 -0.33 2.46
C ASP A 54 -3.74 0.01 1.44
N ALA A 55 -4.03 0.94 0.53
CA ALA A 55 -3.11 1.40 -0.50
C ALA A 55 -2.70 2.87 -0.29
N ILE A 56 -1.43 3.18 -0.59
CA ILE A 56 -0.89 4.54 -0.63
C ILE A 56 -0.42 4.89 -2.04
N PRO A 57 -0.57 6.14 -2.49
CA PRO A 57 -0.12 6.54 -3.82
C PRO A 57 1.35 6.94 -3.79
N LEU A 58 2.20 6.24 -4.56
CA LEU A 58 3.62 6.53 -4.68
C LEU A 58 4.03 6.61 -6.16
N CYS A 59 4.82 7.63 -6.52
CA CYS A 59 5.44 7.68 -7.85
C CYS A 59 6.46 6.53 -7.99
N PRO A 60 6.86 6.15 -9.22
CA PRO A 60 7.84 5.07 -9.42
C PRO A 60 9.09 5.21 -8.55
N ASP A 61 9.61 6.44 -8.38
CA ASP A 61 10.82 6.71 -7.60
C ASP A 61 10.63 6.43 -6.10
N HIS A 62 9.51 6.85 -5.51
CA HIS A 62 9.20 6.55 -4.11
C HIS A 62 8.64 5.13 -3.92
N HIS A 63 8.20 4.48 -4.98
CA HIS A 63 7.65 3.12 -4.94
C HIS A 63 8.75 2.05 -5.09
N ARG A 64 9.45 2.04 -6.23
CA ARG A 64 10.28 0.91 -6.68
C ARG A 64 11.61 1.30 -7.35
N THR A 65 11.70 2.43 -8.06
CA THR A 65 12.89 2.78 -8.87
C THR A 65 13.92 3.62 -8.13
N GLY A 66 13.55 4.31 -7.05
CA GLY A 66 14.49 5.05 -6.20
C GLY A 66 15.44 4.15 -5.42
N GLY A 67 16.56 4.72 -4.99
CA GLY A 67 17.57 4.02 -4.19
C GLY A 67 17.14 3.75 -2.74
N TYR A 68 18.07 3.20 -1.95
CA TYR A 68 17.88 2.92 -0.52
C TYR A 68 17.40 4.16 0.23
N GLY A 69 16.27 4.03 0.95
CA GLY A 69 15.66 5.15 1.68
C GLY A 69 14.85 6.12 0.82
N THR A 70 14.87 5.98 -0.51
CA THR A 70 13.99 6.74 -1.43
C THR A 70 12.81 5.90 -1.87
N ALA A 71 13.02 4.67 -2.34
CA ALA A 71 11.93 3.75 -2.67
C ALA A 71 11.53 2.90 -1.46
N VAL A 72 10.23 2.77 -1.20
CA VAL A 72 9.72 1.92 -0.10
C VAL A 72 10.16 0.46 -0.25
N HIS A 73 10.28 -0.03 -1.48
CA HIS A 73 10.80 -1.36 -1.78
C HIS A 73 12.33 -1.51 -1.69
N ALA A 74 13.09 -0.40 -1.72
CA ALA A 74 14.56 -0.43 -1.61
C ALA A 74 15.06 -0.28 -0.16
N GLY A 75 14.18 -0.08 0.82
CA GLY A 75 14.60 0.02 2.23
C GLY A 75 13.52 0.61 3.12
N ARG A 76 12.48 -0.16 3.43
CA ARG A 76 11.31 0.28 4.20
C ARG A 76 11.62 1.03 5.49
N ARG A 77 12.61 0.56 6.28
CA ARG A 77 13.01 1.25 7.52
C ARG A 77 13.67 2.60 7.24
N ALA A 78 14.48 2.70 6.19
CA ALA A 78 15.10 3.96 5.80
C ALA A 78 14.09 4.92 5.16
N PHE A 79 13.21 4.40 4.31
CA PHE A 79 12.09 5.14 3.75
C PHE A 79 11.23 5.73 4.88
N ALA A 80 10.88 4.92 5.87
CA ALA A 80 10.07 5.38 7.00
C ALA A 80 10.74 6.49 7.83
N ARG A 81 12.07 6.48 7.95
CA ARG A 81 12.81 7.57 8.61
C ARG A 81 12.79 8.87 7.81
N ASN A 82 12.76 8.77 6.48
CA ASN A 82 12.80 9.94 5.60
C ASN A 82 11.41 10.55 5.37
N PHE A 83 10.37 9.71 5.32
CA PHE A 83 9.05 10.10 4.82
C PHE A 83 7.87 9.75 5.73
N GLY A 84 8.08 9.00 6.81
CA GLY A 84 7.03 8.48 7.68
C GLY A 84 6.68 7.02 7.37
N SER A 85 6.05 6.33 8.33
CA SER A 85 5.73 4.91 8.20
C SER A 85 4.64 4.66 7.14
N GLU A 86 4.55 3.44 6.61
CA GLU A 86 3.45 3.05 5.70
C GLU A 86 2.07 3.31 6.35
N SER A 87 1.94 3.11 7.67
CA SER A 87 0.70 3.36 8.41
C SER A 87 0.36 4.86 8.50
N ASP A 88 1.35 5.71 8.74
CA ASP A 88 1.14 7.17 8.80
C ASP A 88 0.72 7.70 7.43
N LEU A 89 1.41 7.26 6.38
CA LEU A 89 1.11 7.62 5.00
C LEU A 89 -0.26 7.11 4.54
N LEU A 90 -0.68 5.93 5.02
CA LEU A 90 -2.02 5.40 4.78
C LEU A 90 -3.09 6.25 5.46
N ASN A 91 -2.86 6.69 6.70
CA ASN A 91 -3.80 7.56 7.39
C ASN A 91 -3.93 8.92 6.67
N GLN A 92 -2.81 9.48 6.21
CA GLN A 92 -2.82 10.70 5.39
C GLN A 92 -3.56 10.50 4.06
N THR A 93 -3.36 9.37 3.39
CA THR A 93 -4.07 9.03 2.15
C THR A 93 -5.58 8.98 2.39
N ARG A 94 -6.03 8.35 3.49
CA ARG A 94 -7.45 8.29 3.87
C ARG A 94 -8.05 9.67 4.15
N GLN A 95 -7.31 10.54 4.82
CA GLN A 95 -7.76 11.91 5.10
C GLN A 95 -7.96 12.70 3.81
N ARG A 96 -7.06 12.56 2.82
CA ARG A 96 -7.21 13.23 1.52
C ARG A 96 -8.44 12.75 0.75
N LEU A 97 -8.68 11.43 0.72
CA LEU A 97 -9.88 10.88 0.09
C LEU A 97 -11.20 11.38 0.70
N ILE A 98 -11.20 11.77 1.99
CA ILE A 98 -12.38 12.33 2.66
C ILE A 98 -12.49 13.84 2.38
N GLY A 99 -11.36 14.55 2.34
CA GLY A 99 -11.30 16.01 2.16
C GLY A 99 -11.51 16.49 0.72
N ASP A 100 -11.33 15.63 -0.28
CA ASP A 100 -11.64 15.89 -1.69
C ASP A 100 -13.11 15.55 -2.05
N GLY A 101 -13.98 15.42 -1.04
CA GLY A 101 -15.42 15.10 -1.16
C GLY A 101 -16.35 16.28 -0.92
#